data_AF-A0A0N8HAB0-F1
#
_entry.id   AF-A0A0N8HAB0-F1
#
_cell.length_a   1.000
_cell.length_b   1.000
_cell.length_c   1.000
_cell.angle_alpha   90.00
_cell.angle_beta   90.00
_cell.angle_gamma   90.00
#
_symmetry.space_group_name_H-M   'P 1'
#
loop_
_entity.id
_entity.type
_entity.pdbx_description
1 polymer ?
#
loop_
_entity_poly.entity_id
_entity_poly.type
_entity_poly.pdbx_seq_one_letter_code
_entity_poly.pdbx_strand_id
1 'polypeptide(L)'
;MNLKRRVIRGFLISWFCFGFSVCPAQQNAKAGPEEMLHWLSELYEAGVFMTEDSLQINQESLELLRNEDYRNLIYPEIYSWEITKRLIEARRLKPAFWYMINLYPQNDQNKDLVVKAMLTYDSIFQMDKVLISTFYTYCYMDPEIGQIVDGDPRIDAPHILEQKLHFVREIIFYMEEFKRNNQPSE
;
A
#
# COMPACT_ATOMS: atom_id res chain seq x y z
N MET A 1 39.57 56.97 2.89
CA MET A 1 40.09 57.74 1.75
C MET A 1 39.13 57.54 0.57
N ASN A 2 38.40 58.60 0.22
CA ASN A 2 37.40 58.65 -0.85
C ASN A 2 38.07 59.16 -2.13
N LEU A 3 37.84 58.53 -3.30
CA LEU A 3 37.86 59.15 -4.64
C LEU A 3 37.46 58.08 -5.69
N LYS A 4 36.21 58.01 -6.16
CA LYS A 4 35.53 58.75 -7.25
C LYS A 4 35.92 58.40 -8.71
N ARG A 5 34.85 58.05 -9.47
CA ARG A 5 34.56 58.29 -10.92
C ARG A 5 35.15 57.27 -11.92
N ARG A 6 34.49 56.83 -13.02
CA ARG A 6 33.37 57.28 -13.90
C ARG A 6 32.94 56.05 -14.76
N VAL A 7 31.65 55.66 -14.89
CA VAL A 7 30.65 55.94 -15.95
C VAL A 7 31.11 55.75 -17.42
N ILE A 8 30.44 54.86 -18.17
CA ILE A 8 29.77 55.01 -19.52
C ILE A 8 29.26 53.60 -19.95
N ARG A 9 27.95 53.30 -19.84
CA ARG A 9 26.94 53.23 -20.94
C ARG A 9 27.42 52.59 -22.26
N GLY A 10 27.01 51.35 -22.49
CA GLY A 10 27.02 50.67 -23.80
C GLY A 10 25.83 49.72 -23.88
N PHE A 11 24.76 50.20 -24.48
CA PHE A 11 23.52 49.48 -24.78
C PHE A 11 23.78 48.60 -26.00
N LEU A 12 23.59 47.29 -25.90
CA LEU A 12 23.44 46.41 -27.07
C LEU A 12 22.36 45.37 -26.77
N ILE A 13 21.21 45.64 -27.36
CA ILE A 13 20.07 44.74 -27.54
C ILE A 13 20.49 43.66 -28.54
N SER A 14 20.34 42.39 -28.14
CA SER A 14 20.06 41.19 -28.96
C SER A 14 20.31 39.99 -28.03
N TRP A 15 19.50 38.96 -27.87
CA TRP A 15 18.57 38.31 -28.79
C TRP A 15 17.62 37.44 -27.94
N PHE A 16 16.44 37.19 -28.48
CA PHE A 16 15.48 36.17 -28.06
C PHE A 16 16.11 34.86 -27.55
N CYS A 17 15.67 34.42 -26.37
CA CYS A 17 15.27 33.03 -26.16
C CYS A 17 14.03 33.04 -25.27
N PHE A 18 12.87 32.99 -25.92
CA PHE A 18 11.61 32.58 -25.33
C PHE A 18 11.76 31.14 -24.84
N GLY A 19 12.23 30.98 -23.60
CA GLY A 19 12.12 29.72 -22.89
C GLY A 19 10.69 29.58 -22.40
N PHE A 20 9.78 29.11 -23.26
CA PHE A 20 8.52 28.53 -22.80
C PHE A 20 8.90 27.38 -21.86
N SER A 21 8.83 27.64 -20.56
CA SER A 21 8.72 26.57 -19.57
C SER A 21 7.36 25.92 -19.84
N VAL A 22 7.37 24.91 -20.69
CA VAL A 22 6.28 23.95 -20.80
C VAL A 22 6.28 23.22 -19.47
N CYS A 23 5.46 23.69 -18.53
CA CYS A 23 5.00 22.83 -17.44
C CYS A 23 4.47 21.57 -18.12
N PRO A 24 4.99 20.36 -17.83
CA PRO A 24 4.29 19.17 -18.23
C PRO A 24 3.01 19.18 -17.42
N ALA A 25 1.91 19.54 -18.09
CA ALA A 25 0.58 19.30 -17.57
C ALA A 25 0.53 17.81 -17.24
N GLN A 26 0.50 17.52 -15.94
CA GLN A 26 0.35 16.19 -15.39
C GLN A 26 -0.90 15.60 -16.03
N GLN A 27 -0.69 14.71 -17.01
CA GLN A 27 -1.77 13.98 -17.65
C GLN A 27 -2.38 13.09 -16.58
N ASN A 28 -3.45 13.57 -15.95
CA ASN A 28 -4.41 12.72 -15.27
C ASN A 28 -5.13 11.90 -16.34
N ALA A 29 -4.44 10.89 -16.87
CA ALA A 29 -5.07 9.86 -17.67
C ALA A 29 -6.06 9.16 -16.76
N LYS A 30 -7.36 9.32 -17.05
CA LYS A 30 -8.38 8.49 -16.43
C LYS A 30 -8.11 7.07 -16.91
N ALA A 31 -7.71 6.20 -16.00
CA ALA A 31 -7.53 4.78 -16.28
C ALA A 31 -8.78 4.24 -17.00
N GLY A 32 -8.57 3.50 -18.08
CA GLY A 32 -9.67 2.92 -18.87
C GLY A 32 -10.46 1.88 -18.04
N PRO A 33 -11.66 1.48 -18.48
CA PRO A 33 -12.43 0.43 -17.81
C PRO A 33 -11.64 -0.87 -17.64
N GLU A 34 -10.85 -1.25 -18.64
CA GLU A 34 -10.01 -2.46 -18.59
C GLU A 34 -8.88 -2.36 -17.57
N GLU A 35 -8.20 -1.22 -17.50
CA GLU A 35 -7.13 -0.94 -16.53
C GLU A 35 -7.67 -0.94 -15.09
N MET A 36 -8.88 -0.40 -14.89
CA MET A 36 -9.57 -0.43 -13.60
C MET A 36 -9.94 -1.86 -13.18
N LEU A 37 -10.44 -2.68 -14.11
CA LEU A 37 -10.76 -4.08 -13.85
C LEU A 37 -9.51 -4.89 -13.52
N HIS A 38 -8.41 -4.65 -14.23
CA HIS A 38 -7.12 -5.28 -13.94
C HIS A 38 -6.63 -4.92 -12.54
N TRP A 39 -6.55 -3.62 -12.23
CA TRP A 39 -6.17 -3.13 -10.89
C TRP A 39 -7.05 -3.72 -9.78
N LEU A 40 -8.36 -3.84 -10.03
CA LEU A 40 -9.29 -4.46 -9.08
C LEU A 40 -9.01 -5.95 -8.92
N SER A 41 -8.70 -6.67 -9.99
CA SER A 41 -8.36 -8.10 -9.91
C SER A 41 -7.07 -8.34 -9.11
N GLU A 42 -6.06 -7.49 -9.29
CA GLU A 42 -4.81 -7.55 -8.52
C GLU A 42 -5.06 -7.37 -7.01
N LEU A 43 -6.05 -6.56 -6.62
CA LEU A 43 -6.43 -6.39 -5.21
C LEU A 43 -6.94 -7.69 -4.57
N TYR A 44 -7.66 -8.52 -5.32
CA TYR A 44 -8.24 -9.78 -4.83
C TYR A 44 -7.31 -10.98 -4.96
N GLU A 45 -6.28 -10.92 -5.80
CA GLU A 45 -5.34 -12.01 -6.01
C GLU A 45 -4.38 -12.17 -4.82
N ALA A 46 -4.20 -13.38 -4.29
CA ALA A 46 -3.19 -13.62 -3.26
C ALA A 46 -1.78 -13.51 -3.85
N GLY A 47 -0.80 -13.12 -3.02
CA GLY A 47 0.56 -12.91 -3.52
C GLY A 47 1.31 -14.19 -3.87
N VAL A 48 0.91 -15.30 -3.25
CA VAL A 48 1.39 -16.65 -3.54
C VAL A 48 0.16 -17.53 -3.68
N PHE A 49 0.07 -18.28 -4.77
CA PHE A 49 -1.02 -19.23 -5.01
C PHE A 49 -0.51 -20.49 -5.72
N MET A 50 -1.20 -21.60 -5.51
CA MET A 50 -0.88 -22.88 -6.14
C MET A 50 -1.74 -23.08 -7.37
N THR A 51 -1.12 -23.41 -8.51
CA THR A 51 -1.79 -24.07 -9.63
C THR A 51 -1.53 -25.58 -9.55
N GLU A 52 -2.16 -26.37 -10.43
CA GLU A 52 -2.11 -27.85 -10.38
C GLU A 52 -0.70 -28.41 -10.24
N ASP A 53 0.30 -27.77 -10.87
CA ASP A 53 1.67 -28.29 -10.92
C ASP A 53 2.75 -27.29 -10.45
N SER A 54 2.39 -26.09 -9.99
CA SER A 54 3.41 -25.07 -9.64
C SER A 54 2.94 -24.01 -8.65
N LEU A 55 3.89 -23.52 -7.85
CA LEU A 55 3.72 -22.30 -7.06
C LEU A 55 3.88 -21.09 -7.96
N GLN A 56 2.87 -20.22 -7.95
CA GLN A 56 2.86 -18.97 -8.70
C GLN A 56 2.98 -17.79 -7.73
N ILE A 57 3.71 -16.77 -8.16
CA ILE A 57 3.98 -15.55 -7.41
C ILE A 57 3.50 -14.38 -8.27
N ASN A 58 2.62 -13.54 -7.74
CA ASN A 58 2.10 -12.40 -8.48
C ASN A 58 3.12 -11.24 -8.54
N GLN A 59 2.79 -10.21 -9.31
CA GLN A 59 3.68 -9.07 -9.53
C GLN A 59 4.03 -8.30 -8.24
N GLU A 60 3.07 -8.16 -7.33
CA GLU A 60 3.23 -7.48 -6.03
C GLU A 60 4.27 -8.21 -5.16
N SER A 61 4.16 -9.54 -5.05
CA SER A 61 5.12 -10.37 -4.35
C SER A 61 6.51 -10.38 -5.02
N LEU A 62 6.55 -10.36 -6.36
CA LEU A 62 7.82 -10.25 -7.08
C LEU A 62 8.52 -8.90 -6.84
N GLU A 63 7.76 -7.80 -6.77
CA GLU A 63 8.28 -6.48 -6.42
C GLU A 63 8.88 -6.51 -5.01
N LEU A 64 8.17 -7.11 -4.06
CA LEU A 64 8.65 -7.27 -2.68
C LEU A 64 9.95 -8.09 -2.58
N LEU A 65 10.07 -9.14 -3.40
CA LEU A 65 11.28 -9.96 -3.43
C LEU A 65 12.49 -9.22 -4.01
N ARG A 66 12.28 -8.35 -5.01
CA ARG A 66 13.35 -7.73 -5.79
C ARG A 66 13.77 -6.35 -5.29
N ASN A 67 12.87 -5.62 -4.63
CA ASN A 67 13.09 -4.24 -4.23
C ASN A 67 13.22 -4.12 -2.71
N GLU A 68 14.44 -3.86 -2.24
CA GLU A 68 14.75 -3.69 -0.83
C GLU A 68 14.06 -2.47 -0.22
N ASP A 69 14.03 -1.33 -0.91
CA ASP A 69 13.34 -0.12 -0.44
C ASP A 69 11.84 -0.37 -0.26
N TYR A 70 11.25 -1.11 -1.20
CA TYR A 70 9.84 -1.50 -1.10
C TYR A 70 9.61 -2.45 0.08
N ARG A 71 10.49 -3.42 0.28
CA ARG A 71 10.42 -4.32 1.44
C ARG A 71 10.52 -3.57 2.76
N ASN A 72 11.44 -2.61 2.86
CA ASN A 72 11.60 -1.75 4.04
C ASN A 72 10.38 -0.84 4.26
N LEU A 73 9.69 -0.44 3.18
CA LEU A 73 8.42 0.26 3.27
C LEU A 73 7.30 -0.67 3.77
N ILE A 74 7.24 -1.93 3.33
CA ILE A 74 6.17 -2.86 3.74
C ILE A 74 6.37 -3.39 5.16
N TYR A 75 7.61 -3.60 5.59
CA TYR A 75 7.98 -4.11 6.91
C TYR A 75 8.82 -3.10 7.69
N PRO A 76 8.25 -1.94 8.07
CA PRO A 76 8.95 -0.99 8.91
C PRO A 76 9.05 -1.53 10.35
N GLU A 77 9.98 -0.99 11.14
CA GLU A 77 10.03 -1.27 12.58
C GLU A 77 8.76 -0.79 13.31
N ILE A 78 8.14 0.31 12.83
CA ILE A 78 6.95 0.91 13.43
C ILE A 78 5.94 1.24 12.33
N TYR A 79 4.80 0.57 12.36
CA TYR A 79 3.65 0.90 11.52
C TYR A 79 2.98 2.20 11.99
N SER A 80 2.56 3.05 11.05
CA SER A 80 1.91 4.33 11.37
C SER A 80 0.79 4.68 10.40
N TRP A 81 -0.24 5.36 10.93
CA TRP A 81 -1.37 5.87 10.15
C TRP A 81 -0.95 6.92 9.11
N GLU A 82 0.16 7.64 9.33
CA GLU A 82 0.66 8.62 8.37
C GLU A 82 1.06 7.95 7.05
N ILE A 83 1.82 6.85 7.13
CA ILE A 83 2.22 6.09 5.95
C ILE A 83 1.00 5.40 5.33
N THR A 84 0.09 4.85 6.12
CA THR A 84 -1.17 4.28 5.62
C THR A 84 -1.93 5.26 4.73
N LYS A 85 -2.06 6.53 5.16
CA LYS A 85 -2.74 7.57 4.36
C LYS A 85 -2.02 7.82 3.04
N ARG A 86 -0.69 7.95 3.05
CA ARG A 86 0.11 8.14 1.84
C ARG A 86 -0.03 6.98 0.85
N LEU A 87 -0.08 5.73 1.35
CA LEU A 87 -0.30 4.54 0.53
C LEU A 87 -1.70 4.55 -0.12
N ILE A 88 -2.73 4.96 0.62
CA ILE A 88 -4.09 5.14 0.09
C ILE A 88 -4.12 6.22 -1.00
N GLU A 89 -3.51 7.38 -0.74
CA GLU A 89 -3.43 8.49 -1.70
C GLU A 89 -2.69 8.07 -2.99
N ALA A 90 -1.66 7.23 -2.85
CA ALA A 90 -0.92 6.63 -3.95
C ALA A 90 -1.63 5.43 -4.61
N ARG A 91 -2.87 5.09 -4.20
CA ARG A 91 -3.67 3.94 -4.67
C ARG A 91 -3.01 2.57 -4.46
N ARG A 92 -2.07 2.48 -3.51
CA ARG A 92 -1.42 1.24 -3.07
C ARG A 92 -2.22 0.64 -1.92
N LEU A 93 -3.39 0.07 -2.24
CA LEU A 93 -4.36 -0.37 -1.24
C LEU A 93 -3.92 -1.61 -0.46
N LYS A 94 -3.33 -2.63 -1.11
CA LYS A 94 -2.80 -3.80 -0.40
C LYS A 94 -1.77 -3.43 0.67
N PRO A 95 -0.72 -2.62 0.38
CA PRO A 95 0.17 -2.11 1.40
C PRO A 95 -0.55 -1.35 2.51
N ALA A 96 -1.52 -0.50 2.17
CA ALA A 96 -2.28 0.25 3.17
C ALA A 96 -3.06 -0.67 4.11
N PHE A 97 -3.72 -1.71 3.59
CA PHE A 97 -4.44 -2.68 4.40
C PHE A 97 -3.51 -3.55 5.24
N TRP A 98 -2.32 -3.90 4.72
CA TRP A 98 -1.29 -4.56 5.50
C TRP A 98 -0.85 -3.72 6.70
N TYR A 99 -0.66 -2.41 6.50
CA TYR A 99 -0.39 -1.48 7.59
C TYR A 99 -1.52 -1.48 8.63
N MET A 100 -2.78 -1.43 8.19
CA MET A 100 -3.93 -1.46 9.11
C MET A 100 -3.99 -2.76 9.92
N ILE A 101 -3.71 -3.91 9.30
CA ILE A 101 -3.64 -5.21 10.00
C ILE A 101 -2.57 -5.18 11.10
N ASN A 102 -1.40 -4.59 10.86
CA ASN A 102 -0.33 -4.50 11.86
C ASN A 102 -0.55 -3.39 12.89
N LEU A 103 -1.33 -2.34 12.57
CA LEU A 103 -1.76 -1.31 13.53
C LEU A 103 -2.84 -1.83 14.50
N TYR A 104 -3.69 -2.73 14.02
CA TYR A 104 -4.85 -3.26 14.75
C TYR A 104 -4.54 -3.75 16.18
N PRO A 105 -3.53 -4.63 16.43
CA PRO A 105 -3.30 -5.16 17.77
C PRO A 105 -2.60 -4.19 18.73
N GLN A 106 -2.16 -3.01 18.27
CA GLN A 106 -1.30 -2.14 19.08
C GLN A 106 -2.03 -1.46 20.25
N ASN A 107 -3.32 -1.14 20.09
CA ASN A 107 -4.17 -0.55 21.14
C ASN A 107 -5.65 -0.56 20.71
N ASP A 108 -6.56 -0.36 21.67
CA ASP A 108 -8.01 -0.39 21.41
C ASP A 108 -8.49 0.72 20.48
N GLN A 109 -7.84 1.88 20.50
CA GLN A 109 -8.18 2.97 19.57
C GLN A 109 -7.87 2.57 18.12
N ASN A 110 -6.74 1.91 17.87
CA ASN A 110 -6.40 1.40 16.55
C ASN A 110 -7.37 0.31 16.11
N LYS A 111 -7.82 -0.58 17.01
CA LYS A 111 -8.83 -1.59 16.69
C LYS A 111 -10.10 -0.95 16.14
N ASP A 112 -10.66 0.02 16.86
CA ASP A 112 -11.87 0.74 16.47
C ASP A 112 -11.69 1.48 15.12
N LEU A 113 -10.56 2.18 14.96
CA LEU A 113 -10.25 2.91 13.72
C LEU A 113 -10.10 1.98 12.51
N VAL A 114 -9.42 0.84 12.67
CA VAL A 114 -9.25 -0.15 11.61
C VAL A 114 -10.61 -0.73 11.22
N VAL A 115 -11.43 -1.18 12.17
CA VAL A 115 -12.76 -1.74 11.86
C VAL A 115 -13.64 -0.72 11.13
N LYS A 116 -13.67 0.54 11.58
CA LYS A 116 -14.40 1.63 10.91
C LYS A 116 -13.89 1.89 9.49
N ALA A 117 -12.56 1.89 9.31
CA ALA A 117 -11.95 2.05 7.99
C ALA A 117 -12.36 0.89 7.06
N MET A 118 -12.28 -0.35 7.53
CA MET A 118 -12.66 -1.52 6.73
C MET A 118 -14.15 -1.52 6.37
N LEU A 119 -15.04 -1.15 7.30
CA LEU A 119 -16.46 -0.97 7.01
C LEU A 119 -16.73 0.09 5.93
N THR A 120 -15.94 1.16 5.93
CA THR A 120 -16.05 2.20 4.89
C THR A 120 -15.69 1.63 3.51
N TYR A 121 -14.58 0.90 3.43
CA TYR A 121 -14.13 0.28 2.18
C TYR A 121 -15.01 -0.90 1.73
N ASP A 122 -15.67 -1.58 2.66
CA ASP A 122 -16.57 -2.70 2.37
C ASP A 122 -17.79 -2.32 1.53
N SER A 123 -18.19 -1.05 1.57
CA SER A 123 -19.22 -0.53 0.65
C SER A 123 -18.79 -0.52 -0.82
N ILE A 124 -17.48 -0.66 -1.09
CA ILE A 124 -16.87 -0.57 -2.42
C ILE A 124 -16.25 -1.91 -2.83
N PHE A 125 -15.64 -2.63 -1.88
CA PHE A 125 -14.88 -3.85 -2.12
C PHE A 125 -15.40 -5.00 -1.24
N GLN A 126 -15.20 -6.25 -1.68
CA GLN A 126 -15.40 -7.43 -0.83
C GLN A 126 -14.22 -7.54 0.15
N MET A 127 -14.31 -6.80 1.26
CA MET A 127 -13.16 -6.57 2.14
C MET A 127 -12.69 -7.82 2.88
N ASP A 128 -13.57 -8.80 3.12
CA ASP A 128 -13.19 -10.13 3.59
C ASP A 128 -12.15 -10.77 2.67
N LYS A 129 -12.39 -10.75 1.35
CA LYS A 129 -11.45 -11.28 0.35
C LYS A 129 -10.20 -10.44 0.24
N VAL A 130 -10.31 -9.11 0.27
CA VAL A 130 -9.16 -8.19 0.20
C VAL A 130 -8.22 -8.36 1.39
N LEU A 131 -8.76 -8.52 2.60
CA LEU A 131 -7.94 -8.72 3.80
C LEU A 131 -7.21 -10.05 3.76
N ILE A 132 -7.88 -11.12 3.32
CA ILE A 132 -7.28 -12.43 3.16
C ILE A 132 -6.20 -12.43 2.05
N SER A 133 -6.49 -11.82 0.90
CA SER A 133 -5.51 -11.71 -0.20
C SER A 133 -4.28 -10.92 0.24
N THR A 134 -4.49 -9.78 0.90
CA THR A 134 -3.44 -8.92 1.46
C THR A 134 -2.58 -9.69 2.46
N PHE A 135 -3.21 -10.43 3.38
CA PHE A 135 -2.47 -11.25 4.35
C PHE A 135 -1.57 -12.27 3.65
N TYR A 136 -2.11 -13.06 2.72
CA TYR A 136 -1.33 -14.05 1.99
C TYR A 136 -0.34 -13.47 0.97
N THR A 137 -0.44 -12.18 0.65
CA THR A 137 0.61 -11.48 -0.11
C THR A 137 1.84 -11.21 0.74
N TYR A 138 1.68 -10.74 1.98
CA TYR A 138 2.80 -10.23 2.76
C TYR A 138 3.28 -11.16 3.89
N CYS A 139 2.48 -12.11 4.37
CA CYS A 139 2.83 -12.86 5.57
C CYS A 139 4.06 -13.77 5.42
N TYR A 140 4.27 -14.35 4.23
CA TYR A 140 5.38 -15.29 3.99
C TYR A 140 6.75 -14.63 3.83
N MET A 141 6.78 -13.31 3.60
CA MET A 141 7.98 -12.51 3.41
C MET A 141 8.23 -11.55 4.56
N ASP A 142 7.39 -11.60 5.60
CA ASP A 142 7.51 -10.81 6.81
C ASP A 142 8.71 -11.30 7.63
N PRO A 143 9.72 -10.45 7.91
CA PRO A 143 10.90 -10.83 8.69
C PRO A 143 10.57 -11.23 10.13
N GLU A 144 9.40 -10.85 10.67
CA GLU A 144 8.94 -11.32 11.98
C GLU A 144 8.49 -12.80 11.95
N ILE A 145 8.08 -13.30 10.78
CA ILE A 145 7.54 -14.65 10.60
C ILE A 145 8.60 -15.63 10.13
N GLY A 146 9.50 -15.21 9.24
CA GLY A 146 10.45 -16.11 8.61
C GLY A 146 11.50 -15.42 7.76
N GLN A 147 12.33 -16.23 7.12
CA GLN A 147 13.40 -15.78 6.23
C GLN A 147 13.39 -16.60 4.94
N ILE A 148 13.93 -16.03 3.88
CA ILE A 148 14.16 -16.74 2.63
C ILE A 148 15.61 -17.23 2.65
N VAL A 149 15.79 -18.55 2.74
CA VAL A 149 17.11 -19.20 2.78
C VAL A 149 17.27 -20.02 1.51
N ASP A 150 18.31 -19.74 0.72
CA ASP A 150 18.60 -20.43 -0.55
C ASP A 150 17.44 -20.44 -1.57
N GLY A 151 16.55 -19.44 -1.50
CA GLY A 151 15.39 -19.32 -2.38
C GLY A 151 14.12 -19.95 -1.84
N ASP A 152 14.21 -20.70 -0.73
CA ASP A 152 13.07 -21.34 -0.08
C ASP A 152 12.58 -20.51 1.13
N PRO A 153 11.26 -20.24 1.25
CA PRO A 153 10.71 -19.57 2.42
C PRO A 153 10.72 -20.52 3.63
N ARG A 154 11.40 -20.10 4.69
CA ARG A 154 11.44 -20.81 5.98
C ARG A 154 10.62 -20.03 7.00
N ILE A 155 9.56 -20.66 7.52
CA ILE A 155 8.72 -20.09 8.59
C ILE A 155 9.35 -20.43 9.93
N ASP A 156 9.91 -19.42 10.59
CA ASP A 156 10.61 -19.54 11.87
C ASP A 156 9.72 -19.26 13.07
N ALA A 157 8.68 -18.43 12.88
CA ALA A 157 7.73 -18.03 13.92
C ALA A 157 6.27 -18.32 13.50
N PRO A 158 5.86 -19.61 13.44
CA PRO A 158 4.49 -19.98 13.07
C PRO A 158 3.43 -19.39 14.01
N HIS A 159 3.77 -19.20 15.29
CA HIS A 159 2.89 -18.56 16.28
C HIS A 159 2.58 -17.09 15.94
N ILE A 160 3.55 -16.33 15.40
CA ILE A 160 3.33 -14.95 14.95
C ILE A 160 2.45 -14.94 13.70
N LEU A 161 2.69 -15.84 12.75
CA LEU A 161 1.85 -16.02 11.57
C LEU A 161 0.39 -16.29 11.95
N GLU A 162 0.16 -17.25 12.84
CA GLU A 162 -1.17 -17.60 13.36
C GLU A 162 -1.82 -16.43 14.08
N GLN A 163 -1.06 -15.68 14.88
CA GLN A 163 -1.54 -14.50 15.59
C GLN A 163 -2.00 -13.40 14.62
N LYS A 164 -1.20 -13.10 13.58
CA LYS A 164 -1.59 -12.11 12.56
C LYS A 164 -2.82 -12.56 11.77
N LEU A 165 -2.90 -13.86 11.43
CA LEU A 165 -4.10 -14.42 10.80
C LEU A 165 -5.34 -14.33 11.70
N HIS A 166 -5.16 -14.55 13.01
CA HIS A 166 -6.23 -14.37 13.99
C HIS A 166 -6.75 -12.94 14.00
N PHE A 167 -5.88 -11.92 13.97
CA PHE A 167 -6.30 -10.51 13.89
C PHE A 167 -7.11 -10.23 12.62
N VAL A 168 -6.68 -10.75 11.46
CA VAL A 168 -7.45 -10.61 10.20
C VAL A 168 -8.85 -11.20 10.35
N ARG A 169 -8.97 -12.41 10.92
CA ARG A 169 -10.26 -13.06 11.16
C ARG A 169 -11.13 -12.29 12.14
N GLU A 170 -10.53 -11.73 13.19
CA GLU A 170 -11.24 -10.92 14.18
C GLU A 170 -11.81 -9.64 13.55
N ILE A 171 -11.02 -8.95 12.70
CA ILE A 171 -11.49 -7.78 11.94
C ILE A 171 -12.70 -8.15 11.08
N ILE A 172 -12.60 -9.24 10.30
CA ILE A 172 -13.69 -9.72 9.44
C ILE A 172 -14.94 -10.04 10.28
N PHE A 173 -14.76 -10.74 11.41
CA PHE A 173 -15.85 -11.06 12.32
C PHE A 173 -16.59 -9.80 12.81
N TYR A 174 -15.87 -8.76 13.27
CA TYR A 174 -16.52 -7.52 13.72
C TYR A 174 -17.25 -6.80 12.58
N MET A 175 -16.71 -6.84 11.35
CA MET A 175 -17.39 -6.28 10.19
C MET A 175 -18.70 -7.01 9.89
N GLU A 176 -18.70 -8.34 9.94
CA GLU A 176 -19.90 -9.15 9.74
C GLU A 176 -20.96 -8.92 10.83
N GLU A 177 -20.54 -8.87 12.10
CA GLU A 177 -21.41 -8.54 13.23
C GLU A 177 -22.05 -7.15 13.05
N PHE A 178 -21.26 -6.16 12.64
CA PHE A 178 -21.79 -4.82 12.36
C PHE A 178 -22.83 -4.83 11.24
N LYS A 179 -22.60 -5.58 10.16
CA LYS A 179 -23.59 -5.73 9.08
C LYS A 179 -24.87 -6.39 9.58
N ARG A 180 -24.75 -7.48 10.35
CA ARG A 180 -25.88 -8.24 10.91
C ARG A 180 -26.77 -7.37 11.78
N ASN A 181 -26.17 -6.56 12.65
CA ASN A 181 -26.89 -5.70 13.60
C ASN A 181 -27.53 -4.46 12.95
N ASN A 182 -27.08 -4.07 11.76
CA ASN A 182 -27.61 -2.92 11.02
C ASN A 182 -28.52 -3.31 9.84
N GLN A 183 -28.78 -4.60 9.65
CA GLN A 183 -29.82 -5.04 8.72
C GLN A 183 -31.20 -4.79 9.36
N PRO A 184 -32.14 -4.13 8.65
CA PRO A 184 -33.50 -3.99 9.15
C PRO A 184 -34.10 -5.39 9.34
N SER A 185 -34.70 -5.63 10.51
CA SER A 185 -35.46 -6.86 10.77
C SER A 185 -36.59 -6.97 9.75
N GLU A 186 -36.58 -8.05 8.95
CA GLU A 186 -37.66 -8.40 8.02
C GLU A 186 -39.00 -8.63 8.73
#